data_AF-A0A7C9VFA7-F1
#
_entry.id   AF-A0A7C9VFA7-F1
#
_cell.length_a   1.000
_cell.length_b   1.000
_cell.length_c   1.000
_cell.angle_alpha   90.00
_cell.angle_beta   90.00
_cell.angle_gamma   90.00
#
_symmetry.space_group_name_H-M   'P 1'
#
loop_
_entity.id
_entity.type
_entity.pdbx_description
1 polymer ?
#
loop_
_entity_poly.entity_id
_entity_poly.type
_entity_poly.pdbx_seq_one_letter_code
_entity_poly.pdbx_strand_id
1 'polypeptide(L)' 'MQTELTPEEKSKDVFFERLAELSEEMVAKHGKDFSMGALVLAARWIAENRIGQLKTN' A
#
# COMPACT_ATOMS: atom_id res chain seq x y z
N MET A 1 -24.72 8.25 -16.61
CA MET A 1 -23.87 7.12 -17.03
C MET A 1 -23.46 6.39 -15.76
N GLN A 2 -24.06 5.23 -15.47
CA GLN A 2 -23.67 4.38 -14.34
C GLN A 2 -22.44 3.60 -14.78
N THR A 3 -21.26 4.03 -14.36
CA THR A 3 -20.06 3.20 -14.43
C THR A 3 -20.13 2.25 -13.26
N GLU A 4 -20.80 1.11 -13.45
CA GLU A 4 -20.70 0.01 -12.50
C GLU A 4 -19.23 -0.41 -12.43
N LEU A 5 -18.59 -0.20 -11.28
CA LEU A 5 -17.22 -0.62 -11.03
C LEU A 5 -17.12 -2.12 -11.34
N THR A 6 -16.22 -2.47 -12.23
CA THR A 6 -15.87 -3.84 -12.54
C THR A 6 -15.41 -4.56 -11.27
N PRO A 7 -15.53 -5.90 -11.18
CA PRO A 7 -15.05 -6.65 -10.02
C PRO A 7 -13.56 -6.39 -9.71
N GLU A 8 -12.75 -6.11 -10.73
CA GLU A 8 -11.35 -5.76 -10.58
C GLU A 8 -11.16 -4.38 -9.94
N GLU A 9 -11.94 -3.38 -10.34
CA GLU A 9 -11.92 -2.04 -9.73
C GLU A 9 -12.36 -2.09 -8.27
N LYS A 10 -13.44 -2.83 -7.95
CA LYS A 10 -13.86 -3.05 -6.56
C LYS A 10 -12.77 -3.69 -5.71
N SER A 11 -12.05 -4.66 -6.26
CA SER A 11 -10.93 -5.31 -5.56
C SER A 11 -9.81 -4.30 -5.28
N LYS A 12 -9.43 -3.49 -6.27
CA LYS A 12 -8.42 -2.43 -6.11
C LYS A 12 -8.84 -1.41 -5.06
N ASP A 13 -10.10 -0.97 -5.06
CA ASP A 13 -10.64 -0.01 -4.10
C ASP A 13 -10.50 -0.50 -2.66
N VAL A 14 -10.79 -1.79 -2.39
CA VAL A 14 -10.61 -2.38 -1.05
C VAL A 14 -9.15 -2.33 -0.59
N PHE A 15 -8.18 -2.52 -1.50
CA PHE A 15 -6.77 -2.37 -1.15
C PHE A 15 -6.39 -0.91 -0.90
N PHE A 16 -6.95 0.03 -1.67
CA PHE A 16 -6.73 1.45 -1.44
C PHE A 16 -7.29 1.92 -0.10
N GLU A 17 -8.50 1.48 0.28
CA GLU A 17 -9.09 1.76 1.59
C GLU A 17 -8.19 1.25 2.73
N ARG A 18 -7.75 -0.01 2.66
CA ARG A 18 -6.86 -0.58 3.67
C ARG A 18 -5.51 0.13 3.76
N LEU A 19 -4.95 0.56 2.62
CA LEU A 19 -3.72 1.34 2.60
C LEU A 19 -3.92 2.71 3.23
N ALA A 20 -5.07 3.35 3.02
CA ALA A 20 -5.40 4.62 3.66
C ALA A 20 -5.52 4.47 5.18
N GLU A 21 -6.30 3.50 5.65
CA GLU A 21 -6.45 3.20 7.09
C GLU A 21 -5.10 2.91 7.76
N LEU A 22 -4.26 2.09 7.13
CA LEU A 22 -2.93 1.79 7.64
C LEU A 22 -2.04 3.05 7.69
N SER A 23 -2.12 3.88 6.65
CA SER A 23 -1.37 5.13 6.59
C SER A 23 -1.78 6.07 7.73
N GLU A 24 -3.09 6.20 7.98
CA GLU A 24 -3.62 7.01 9.09
C GLU A 24 -3.16 6.51 10.45
N GLU A 25 -3.18 5.19 10.67
CA GLU A 25 -2.67 4.58 11.90
C GLU A 25 -1.17 4.87 12.11
N MET A 26 -0.37 4.73 11.06
CA MET A 26 1.06 5.03 11.10
C MET A 26 1.31 6.52 11.40
N VAL A 27 0.53 7.41 10.78
CA VAL A 27 0.64 8.86 11.00
C VAL A 27 0.27 9.22 12.44
N ALA A 28 -0.80 8.63 12.98
CA ALA A 28 -1.24 8.88 14.35
C ALA A 28 -0.20 8.42 15.40
N LYS A 29 0.51 7.31 15.14
CA LYS A 29 1.50 6.75 16.07
C LYS A 29 2.91 7.31 15.93
N HIS A 30 3.35 7.60 14.70
CA HIS A 30 4.76 7.88 14.40
C HIS A 30 4.98 9.17 13.60
N GLY A 31 3.91 9.85 13.20
CA GLY A 31 3.97 11.10 12.45
C GLY A 31 4.02 10.89 10.93
N LYS A 32 3.80 12.00 10.23
CA LYS A 32 3.64 12.03 8.78
C LYS A 32 4.89 11.63 8.01
N ASP A 33 6.06 12.14 8.43
CA ASP A 33 7.31 11.95 7.71
C ASP A 33 7.76 10.49 7.73
N PHE A 34 7.63 9.83 8.89
CA PHE A 34 7.91 8.40 9.02
C PHE A 34 6.97 7.58 8.12
N SER A 35 5.68 7.86 8.18
CA SER A 35 4.66 7.08 7.46
C SER A 35 4.84 7.15 5.96
N MET A 36 5.07 8.36 5.44
CA MET A 36 5.37 8.60 4.04
C MET A 36 6.66 7.89 3.60
N GLY A 37 7.73 8.00 4.39
CA GLY A 37 9.00 7.34 4.10
C GLY A 37 8.89 5.81 4.04
N ALA A 38 8.14 5.21 4.98
CA ALA A 38 7.91 3.77 5.05
C ALA A 38 7.13 3.27 3.82
N LEU A 39 6.08 3.97 3.40
CA LEU A 39 5.28 3.60 2.22
C LEU A 39 6.08 3.76 0.92
N VAL A 40 6.90 4.80 0.80
CA VAL A 40 7.81 4.97 -0.34
C VAL A 40 8.84 3.85 -0.41
N LEU A 41 9.39 3.43 0.74
CA LEU A 41 10.33 2.31 0.81
C LEU A 41 9.64 0.99 0.41
N ALA A 42 8.42 0.75 0.87
CA ALA A 42 7.63 -0.41 0.47
C ALA A 42 7.34 -0.42 -1.03
N ALA A 43 6.94 0.72 -1.61
CA ALA A 43 6.74 0.86 -3.06
C ALA A 43 8.04 0.58 -3.84
N ARG A 44 9.18 1.08 -3.35
CA ARG A 44 10.49 0.80 -3.95
C ARG A 44 10.84 -0.69 -3.89
N TRP A 45 10.56 -1.37 -2.78
CA TRP A 45 10.80 -2.81 -2.64
C TRP A 45 10.01 -3.64 -3.66
N ILE A 46 8.75 -3.24 -3.92
CA ILE A 46 7.89 -3.82 -4.96
C ILE A 46 8.49 -3.57 -6.34
N ALA A 47 8.86 -2.31 -6.63
CA ALA A 47 9.44 -1.92 -7.93
C ALA A 47 10.77 -2.64 -8.23
N GLU A 48 11.57 -2.92 -7.21
CA GLU A 48 12.82 -3.68 -7.31
C GLU A 48 12.60 -5.20 -7.44
N ASN A 49 11.35 -5.67 -7.56
CA ASN A 49 10.95 -7.07 -7.67
C ASN A 49 11.53 -7.98 -6.56
N ARG A 50 11.70 -7.41 -5.36
CA ARG A 50 12.19 -8.13 -4.18
C ARG A 50 11.09 -8.87 -3.42
N ILE A 51 9.86 -8.87 -3.93
CA ILE A 51 8.76 -9.66 -3.36
C ILE A 51 9.10 -11.14 -3.54
N GLY A 52 9.24 -11.88 -2.44
CA GLY A 52 9.54 -13.32 -2.46
C GLY A 52 11.03 -13.69 -2.57
N GLN A 53 11.94 -12.71 -2.69
CA GLN A 53 13.39 -12.95 -2.69
C GLN A 53 14.02 -12.84 -1.28
N LEU A 54 13.33 -13.34 -0.25
CA LEU A 54 14.01 -13.66 1.00
C LEU A 54 14.96 -14.81 0.68
N LYS A 55 16.24 -14.46 0.49
CA LYS A 55 17.33 -15.40 0.22
C LYS A 55 17.23 -16.55 1.21
N THR A 56 16.97 -17.75 0.67
CA THR A 56 17.32 -19.00 1.31
C THR A 56 18.83 -18.97 1.56
N ASN A 57 19.22 -18.64 2.80
CA ASN A 57 20.55 -18.92 3.32
C ASN A 57 20.71 -20.42 3.56
#